data_AF-B9N6V5-F1
#
_entry.id   AF-B9N6V5-F1
#
_cell.length_a   1.000
_cell.length_b   1.000
_cell.length_c   1.000
_cell.angle_alpha   90.00
_cell.angle_beta   90.00
_cell.angle_gamma   90.00
#
_symmetry.space_group_name_H-M   'P 1'
#
loop_
_entity.id
_entity.type
_entity.pdbx_description
1 polymer ?
#
loop_
_entity_poly.entity_id
_entity_poly.type
_entity_poly.pdbx_seq_one_letter_code
_entity_poly.pdbx_strand_id
1 'polypeptide(L)'
;MVGRAEPIIYVTTCDTEFPKRVISNLPFINLTANSENGVILLGSKGGLLSNLRFSGMNLTCRRWANYPGGLVDYRPGCQDVVNHGAAGIIMEYIEGFEVENVNIRWSNYQNELWDNPLDFRPFGSK
;
A
#
# COMPACT_ATOMS: atom_id res chain seq x y z
N MET A 1 14.26 -10.37 13.78
CA MET A 1 12.78 -10.28 13.66
C MET A 1 12.49 -10.29 12.17
N VAL A 2 11.83 -11.32 11.64
CA VAL A 2 11.69 -11.55 10.19
C VAL A 2 10.59 -10.63 9.65
N GLY A 3 10.91 -9.82 8.64
CA GLY A 3 9.94 -8.97 7.93
C GLY A 3 8.86 -9.83 7.32
N ARG A 4 7.60 -9.48 7.58
CA ARG A 4 6.46 -10.21 7.01
C ARG A 4 6.15 -9.59 5.65
N ALA A 5 6.40 -10.35 4.59
CA ALA A 5 5.90 -10.10 3.23
C ALA A 5 6.05 -8.64 2.77
N GLU A 6 7.20 -8.30 2.17
CA GLU A 6 7.49 -6.91 1.81
C GLU A 6 6.60 -6.43 0.63
N PRO A 7 6.03 -5.22 0.70
CA PRO A 7 5.34 -4.58 -0.41
C PRO A 7 6.33 -4.17 -1.51
N ILE A 8 5.88 -4.05 -2.77
CA ILE A 8 6.70 -3.50 -3.86
C ILE A 8 6.90 -1.99 -3.68
N ILE A 9 5.84 -1.28 -3.30
CA ILE A 9 5.86 0.17 -3.09
C ILE A 9 5.35 0.43 -1.68
N TYR A 10 6.16 1.13 -0.89
CA TYR A 10 5.84 1.56 0.46
C TYR A 10 6.08 3.06 0.59
N VAL A 11 5.01 3.84 0.66
CA VAL A 11 5.10 5.28 0.90
C VAL A 11 4.38 5.57 2.19
N THR A 12 5.08 6.17 3.16
CA THR A 12 4.48 6.52 4.44
C THR A 12 4.87 7.91 4.92
N THR A 13 3.93 8.60 5.56
CA THR A 13 4.23 9.73 6.43
C THR A 13 3.92 9.36 7.87
N CYS A 14 4.67 9.97 8.77
CA CYS A 14 4.55 9.78 10.20
C CYS A 14 4.19 11.11 10.84
N ASP A 15 3.26 11.08 11.79
CA ASP A 15 3.02 12.22 12.67
C ASP A 15 4.19 12.34 13.65
N THR A 16 5.17 13.17 13.30
CA THR A 16 6.23 13.61 14.21
C THR A 16 5.85 14.95 14.82
N GLU A 17 6.23 15.20 16.07
CA GLU A 17 6.14 16.54 16.67
C GLU A 17 7.04 17.53 15.92
N PHE A 18 6.48 18.16 14.89
CA PHE A 18 7.03 19.24 14.05
C PHE A 18 8.43 19.05 13.43
N PRO A 19 8.64 19.43 12.15
CA PRO A 19 7.66 19.92 11.19
C PRO A 19 6.80 18.79 10.58
N LYS A 20 5.57 19.14 10.19
CA LYS A 20 4.69 18.24 9.41
C LYS A 20 5.43 17.82 8.14
N ARG A 21 5.56 16.51 7.92
CA ARG A 21 6.16 15.96 6.70
C ARG A 21 5.06 15.71 5.68
N VAL A 22 5.14 16.40 4.55
CA VAL A 22 4.23 16.24 3.41
C VAL A 22 5.01 15.56 2.30
N ILE A 23 4.45 14.52 1.72
CA ILE A 23 4.98 13.85 0.53
C ILE A 23 3.97 14.09 -0.59
N SER A 24 4.42 14.68 -1.69
CA SER A 24 3.53 15.01 -2.80
C SER A 24 4.19 14.87 -4.17
N ASN A 25 3.37 14.77 -5.21
CA ASN A 25 3.78 14.73 -6.62
C ASN A 25 4.71 13.53 -6.91
N LEU A 26 4.23 12.32 -6.62
CA LEU A 26 4.98 11.09 -6.83
C LEU A 26 4.46 10.32 -8.06
N PRO A 27 5.14 10.43 -9.22
CA PRO A 27 4.84 9.59 -10.37
C PRO A 27 5.59 8.24 -10.29
N PHE A 28 4.86 7.15 -10.50
CA PHE A 28 5.39 5.81 -10.70
C PHE A 28 5.05 5.39 -12.13
N ILE A 29 6.08 5.20 -12.97
CA ILE A 29 5.93 5.04 -14.41
C ILE A 29 6.64 3.77 -14.89
N ASN A 30 5.97 2.97 -15.72
CA ASN A 30 6.54 1.80 -16.39
C ASN A 30 7.16 0.77 -15.45
N LEU A 31 6.49 0.49 -14.33
CA LEU A 31 6.97 -0.46 -13.32
C LEU A 31 6.33 -1.84 -13.52
N THR A 32 7.16 -2.88 -13.59
CA THR A 32 6.71 -4.28 -13.53
C THR A 32 7.33 -4.96 -12.33
N ALA A 33 6.52 -5.58 -11.47
CA ALA A 33 7.02 -6.18 -10.24
C ALA A 33 6.11 -7.28 -9.68
N ASN A 34 6.71 -8.15 -8.88
CA ASN A 34 6.01 -9.21 -8.15
C ASN A 34 6.08 -8.90 -6.64
N SER A 35 4.94 -8.96 -5.95
CA SER A 35 4.85 -8.73 -4.51
C SER A 35 4.15 -9.86 -3.81
N GLU A 36 4.39 -9.98 -2.51
CA GLU A 36 3.40 -10.57 -1.64
C GLU A 36 2.35 -9.50 -1.28
N ASN A 37 2.68 -8.42 -0.59
CA ASN A 37 1.70 -7.45 -0.05
C ASN A 37 1.32 -6.27 -0.96
N GLY A 38 1.61 -6.34 -2.26
CA GLY A 38 1.19 -5.34 -3.24
C GLY A 38 1.83 -3.96 -3.00
N VAL A 39 1.00 -2.93 -2.96
CA VAL A 39 1.39 -1.53 -2.76
C VAL A 39 0.71 -0.97 -1.51
N ILE A 40 1.47 -0.25 -0.69
CA ILE A 40 0.99 0.35 0.55
C ILE A 40 1.33 1.85 0.55
N LEU A 41 0.30 2.68 0.66
CA LEU A 41 0.38 4.14 0.65
C LEU A 41 -0.32 4.67 1.91
N LEU A 42 0.45 5.11 2.89
CA LEU A 42 -0.03 5.45 4.22
C LEU A 42 0.31 6.89 4.57
N GLY A 43 -0.65 7.79 4.44
CA GLY A 43 -0.55 9.12 5.00
C GLY A 43 -0.80 9.15 6.51
N SER A 44 -0.72 10.34 7.09
CA SER A 44 -1.06 10.59 8.48
C SER A 44 -1.97 11.81 8.61
N LYS A 45 -2.60 11.99 9.77
CA LYS A 45 -3.50 13.14 10.01
C LYS A 45 -2.77 14.48 9.88
N GLY A 46 -1.49 14.51 10.25
CA GLY A 46 -0.63 15.69 10.14
C GLY A 46 0.09 15.83 8.80
N GLY A 47 0.15 14.78 7.98
CA GLY A 47 0.89 14.77 6.72
C GLY A 47 0.21 13.88 5.68
N LEU A 48 -0.63 14.47 4.84
CA LEU A 48 -1.26 13.75 3.73
C LEU A 48 -0.23 13.37 2.67
N LEU A 49 -0.50 12.23 2.01
CA LEU A 49 0.11 11.90 0.74
C LEU A 49 -0.72 12.54 -0.37
N SER A 50 -0.11 13.35 -1.25
CA SER A 50 -0.88 14.03 -2.29
C SER A 50 -0.32 13.94 -3.70
N ASN A 51 -1.20 13.95 -4.70
CA ASN A 51 -0.85 13.91 -6.13
C ASN A 51 0.06 12.73 -6.49
N LEU A 52 -0.41 11.51 -6.20
CA LEU A 52 0.26 10.27 -6.59
C LEU A 52 -0.27 9.82 -7.95
N ARG A 53 0.62 9.43 -8.87
CA ARG A 53 0.22 8.95 -10.21
C ARG A 53 0.89 7.65 -10.55
N PHE A 54 0.10 6.64 -10.88
CA PHE A 54 0.57 5.35 -11.38
C PHE A 54 0.29 5.27 -12.88
N SER A 55 1.31 5.08 -13.70
CA SER A 55 1.19 5.04 -15.17
C SER A 55 1.95 3.86 -15.77
N GLY A 56 1.27 3.01 -16.54
CA GLY A 56 1.92 1.91 -17.26
C GLY A 56 2.49 0.81 -16.34
N MET A 57 1.79 0.46 -15.27
CA MET A 57 2.28 -0.51 -14.29
C MET A 57 1.73 -1.93 -14.54
N ASN A 58 2.53 -2.95 -14.23
CA ASN A 58 2.14 -4.34 -14.29
C ASN A 58 2.59 -5.08 -13.03
N LEU A 59 1.67 -5.22 -12.08
CA LEU A 59 1.92 -5.77 -10.76
C LEU A 59 1.33 -7.18 -10.66
N THR A 60 2.10 -8.11 -10.12
CA THR A 60 1.62 -9.46 -9.81
C THR A 60 1.75 -9.73 -8.32
N CYS A 61 0.63 -9.89 -7.63
CA CYS A 61 0.58 -10.31 -6.24
C CYS A 61 0.62 -11.84 -6.18
N ARG A 62 1.63 -12.39 -5.51
CA ARG A 62 1.83 -13.82 -5.33
C ARG A 62 2.26 -14.09 -3.91
N ARG A 63 1.58 -15.01 -3.25
CA ARG A 63 1.99 -15.48 -1.93
C ARG A 63 3.02 -16.60 -2.06
N TRP A 64 4.16 -16.42 -1.41
CA TRP A 64 5.17 -17.46 -1.25
C TRP A 64 5.48 -17.76 0.22
N ALA A 65 5.08 -16.90 1.16
CA ALA A 65 5.24 -17.15 2.59
C ALA A 65 4.01 -17.83 3.21
N ASN A 66 4.26 -18.67 4.23
CA ASN A 66 3.24 -19.46 4.92
C ASN A 66 2.59 -18.71 6.11
N TYR A 67 2.69 -17.38 6.18
CA TYR A 67 2.04 -16.60 7.23
C TYR A 67 0.56 -16.43 6.90
N PRO A 68 -0.38 -16.53 7.86
CA PRO A 68 -1.79 -16.25 7.62
C PRO A 68 -1.96 -14.79 7.15
N GLY A 69 -2.81 -14.57 6.14
CA GLY A 69 -3.10 -13.24 5.62
C GLY A 69 -3.91 -12.38 6.61
N GLY A 70 -4.13 -11.11 6.26
CA GLY A 70 -4.92 -10.16 7.07
C GLY A 70 -4.10 -9.29 8.04
N LEU A 71 -2.77 -9.41 8.03
CA LEU A 71 -1.87 -8.55 8.79
C LEU A 71 -0.90 -7.87 7.84
N VAL A 72 -0.88 -6.53 7.86
CA VAL A 72 0.02 -5.74 7.03
C VAL A 72 1.06 -5.09 7.93
N ASP A 73 2.33 -5.28 7.58
CA ASP A 73 3.46 -4.71 8.32
C ASP A 73 3.64 -3.24 7.90
N TYR A 74 3.26 -2.31 8.78
CA TYR A 74 3.39 -0.87 8.53
C TYR A 74 4.79 -0.37 8.92
N ARG A 75 5.78 -1.25 9.07
CA ARG A 75 7.18 -0.85 9.30
C ARG A 75 7.90 -0.70 7.95
N PRO A 76 8.73 0.35 7.77
CA PRO A 76 9.31 1.24 8.77
C PRO A 76 8.48 2.48 9.14
N GLY A 77 7.16 2.48 8.88
CA GLY A 77 6.24 3.53 9.33
C GLY A 77 5.97 3.52 10.84
N CYS A 78 5.03 4.38 11.26
CA CYS A 78 4.81 4.69 12.67
C CYS A 78 3.77 3.82 13.38
N GLN A 79 3.23 2.84 12.69
CA GLN A 79 2.39 1.80 13.29
C GLN A 79 3.06 0.46 13.07
N ASP A 80 2.84 -0.48 13.98
CA ASP A 80 3.39 -1.83 13.89
C ASP A 80 2.59 -2.65 12.86
N VAL A 81 1.97 -3.75 13.27
CA VAL A 81 1.21 -4.61 12.39
C VAL A 81 -0.26 -4.25 12.52
N VAL A 82 -0.86 -3.77 11.44
CA VAL A 82 -2.26 -3.36 11.41
C VAL A 82 -3.11 -4.47 10.79
N ASN A 83 -4.28 -4.72 11.39
CA ASN A 83 -5.27 -5.60 10.79
C ASN A 83 -5.89 -4.89 9.59
N HIS A 84 -5.60 -5.40 8.41
CA HIS A 84 -6.01 -4.81 7.15
C HIS A 84 -6.51 -5.90 6.21
N GLY A 85 -7.57 -5.60 5.47
CA GLY A 85 -8.01 -6.44 4.38
C GLY A 85 -6.86 -6.59 3.39
N ALA A 86 -6.65 -7.81 2.90
CA ALA A 86 -5.52 -8.07 2.03
C ALA A 86 -5.90 -7.57 0.62
N ALA A 87 -5.25 -6.51 0.14
CA ALA A 87 -5.58 -5.84 -1.12
C ALA A 87 -4.33 -5.60 -1.99
N GLY A 88 -4.54 -5.44 -3.30
CA GLY A 88 -3.45 -5.15 -4.24
C GLY A 88 -2.80 -3.78 -4.01
N ILE A 89 -3.62 -2.77 -3.70
CA ILE A 89 -3.17 -1.44 -3.26
C ILE A 89 -3.95 -1.06 -2.01
N ILE A 90 -3.25 -0.72 -0.94
CA ILE A 90 -3.79 -0.22 0.31
C ILE A 90 -3.47 1.26 0.42
N MET A 91 -4.49 2.07 0.71
CA MET A 91 -4.39 3.52 0.74
C MET A 91 -5.09 4.10 1.96
N GLU A 92 -4.36 4.90 2.73
CA GLU A 92 -4.90 5.67 3.85
C GLU A 92 -4.40 7.13 3.76
N TYR A 93 -5.26 8.10 4.09
CA TYR A 93 -4.89 9.53 4.17
C TYR A 93 -4.23 10.09 2.88
N ILE A 94 -4.80 9.76 1.72
CA ILE A 94 -4.35 10.23 0.40
C ILE A 94 -5.31 11.28 -0.17
N GLU A 95 -4.75 12.30 -0.82
CA GLU A 95 -5.44 13.32 -1.59
C GLU A 95 -4.93 13.34 -3.05
N GLY A 96 -5.79 13.00 -4.01
CA GLY A 96 -5.41 12.99 -5.43
C GLY A 96 -4.54 11.79 -5.80
N PHE A 97 -5.19 10.70 -6.22
CA PHE A 97 -4.57 9.50 -6.75
C PHE A 97 -5.05 9.24 -8.17
N GLU A 98 -4.12 9.21 -9.12
CA GLU A 98 -4.38 8.96 -10.54
C GLU A 98 -3.81 7.61 -10.96
N VAL A 99 -4.61 6.81 -11.67
CA VAL A 99 -4.22 5.49 -12.16
C VAL A 99 -4.51 5.41 -13.65
N GLU A 100 -3.46 5.20 -14.44
CA GLU A 100 -3.54 5.11 -15.89
C GLU A 100 -2.79 3.87 -16.38
N ASN A 101 -3.46 3.02 -17.15
CA ASN A 101 -2.85 1.82 -17.75
C ASN A 101 -2.12 0.94 -16.72
N VAL A 102 -2.78 0.62 -15.61
CA VAL A 102 -2.25 -0.24 -14.55
C VAL A 102 -2.96 -1.58 -14.55
N ASN A 103 -2.17 -2.65 -14.56
CA ASN A 103 -2.63 -4.03 -14.47
C ASN A 103 -2.17 -4.62 -13.14
N ILE A 104 -3.11 -5.16 -12.36
CA ILE A 104 -2.82 -5.89 -11.12
C ILE A 104 -3.39 -7.29 -11.29
N ARG A 105 -2.58 -8.31 -10.99
CA ARG A 105 -2.96 -9.72 -11.11
C ARG A 105 -2.59 -10.47 -9.85
N TRP A 106 -3.37 -11.48 -9.53
CA TRP A 106 -3.07 -12.40 -8.43
C TRP A 106 -2.69 -13.76 -8.99
N SER A 107 -1.71 -14.40 -8.38
CA SER A 107 -1.29 -15.76 -8.71
C SER A 107 -1.23 -16.62 -7.46
N ASN A 108 -1.48 -17.92 -7.61
CA ASN A 108 -1.58 -18.90 -6.53
C ASN A 108 -2.67 -18.59 -5.50
N TYR A 109 -3.90 -18.40 -5.98
CA TYR A 109 -5.09 -18.14 -5.16
C TYR A 109 -5.42 -19.35 -4.27
N GLN A 110 -5.09 -19.29 -2.99
CA GLN A 110 -5.57 -20.22 -1.98
C GLN A 110 -6.50 -19.49 -1.01
N ASN A 111 -7.79 -19.38 -1.37
CA ASN A 111 -8.96 -19.19 -0.50
C ASN A 111 -8.96 -18.11 0.61
N GLU A 112 -8.02 -17.18 0.65
CA GLU A 112 -8.06 -16.03 1.55
C GLU A 112 -8.53 -14.78 0.79
N LEU A 113 -9.13 -13.83 1.51
CA LEU A 113 -9.76 -12.57 1.08
C LEU A 113 -8.79 -11.64 0.30
N TRP A 114 -8.27 -12.11 -0.84
CA TRP A 114 -7.15 -11.57 -1.60
C TRP A 114 -7.50 -11.39 -3.08
N ASP A 115 -8.74 -10.99 -3.32
CA ASP A 115 -9.29 -10.63 -4.62
C ASP A 115 -9.59 -9.13 -4.70
N ASN A 116 -9.33 -8.36 -3.64
CA ASN A 116 -9.59 -6.93 -3.63
C ASN A 116 -8.45 -6.15 -4.33
N PRO A 117 -8.69 -5.48 -5.48
CA PRO A 117 -7.69 -4.64 -6.13
C PRO A 117 -7.27 -3.43 -5.30
N LEU A 118 -8.23 -2.80 -4.62
CA LEU A 118 -8.05 -1.49 -4.00
C LEU A 118 -8.75 -1.46 -2.65
N ASP A 119 -8.03 -1.09 -1.61
CA ASP A 119 -8.61 -0.76 -0.30
C ASP A 119 -8.25 0.68 0.06
N PHE A 120 -9.28 1.46 0.36
CA PHE A 120 -9.17 2.89 0.63
C PHE A 120 -9.89 3.25 1.92
N ARG A 121 -9.14 3.81 2.87
CA ARG A 121 -9.69 4.36 4.10
C ARG A 121 -9.69 5.89 4.03
N PRO A 122 -10.86 6.54 3.95
CA PRO A 122 -10.96 7.98 3.89
C PRO A 122 -10.55 8.63 5.20
N PHE A 123 -10.19 9.90 5.11
CA PHE A 123 -10.01 10.76 6.28
C PHE A 123 -11.33 10.86 7.07
N GLY A 124 -11.35 10.28 8.29
CA GLY A 124 -12.47 10.43 9.23
C GLY A 124 -13.33 9.20 9.50
N SER A 125 -13.00 8.01 9.00
CA SER A 125 -13.62 6.78 9.48
C SER A 125 -13.16 6.49 10.91
N LYS A 126 -14.11 6.48 11.85
CA LYS A 126 -13.91 6.15 13.26
C LYS A 126 -13.53 4.68 13.46
#